data_AF-A0A951L5I1-F1
#
_entry.id   AF-A0A951L5I1-F1
#
_cell.length_a   1.000
_cell.length_b   1.000
_cell.length_c   1.000
_cell.angle_alpha   90.00
_cell.angle_beta   90.00
_cell.angle_gamma   90.00
#
_symmetry.space_group_name_H-M   'P 1'
#
loop_
_entity.id
_entity.type
_entity.pdbx_description
1 polymer ?
#
loop_
_entity_poly.entity_id
_entity_poly.type
_entity_poly.pdbx_seq_one_letter_code
_entity_poly.pdbx_strand_id
1 'polypeptide(L)'
;MWVALALQDIKLRYRGSILGPFWLTISTLVMVVAMGAIYSTLFHMDAASYLPYLAIGLVIWQFISTVVTEGCDTFLRAESVIQQIPIPFSVHAYRAVCRNLLVLAHSFVIIPIAIVIFGPPISWRVVEAVAGLVMLAIDALWISVLLGMISARFR
;
A
#
# COMPACT_ATOMS: atom_id res chain seq x y z
N MET A 1 -17.57 14.04 1.07
CA MET A 1 -17.40 14.21 -0.39
C MET A 1 -16.19 13.44 -0.92
N TRP A 2 -14.99 13.64 -0.36
CA TRP A 2 -13.73 12.97 -0.71
C TRP A 2 -13.74 11.44 -0.62
N VAL A 3 -14.26 10.90 0.48
CA VAL A 3 -14.36 9.45 0.70
C VAL A 3 -15.30 8.78 -0.32
N ALA A 4 -16.37 9.46 -0.72
CA ALA A 4 -17.31 8.93 -1.72
C ALA A 4 -16.67 8.82 -3.11
N LEU A 5 -15.85 9.80 -3.50
CA LEU A 5 -15.07 9.75 -4.74
C LEU A 5 -14.00 8.66 -4.71
N ALA A 6 -13.32 8.48 -3.57
CA ALA A 6 -12.37 7.38 -3.38
C ALA A 6 -13.05 6.00 -3.48
N LEU A 7 -14.25 5.85 -2.92
CA LEU A 7 -15.04 4.62 -3.02
C LEU A 7 -15.52 4.35 -4.45
N GLN A 8 -15.87 5.38 -5.22
CA GLN A 8 -16.20 5.25 -6.65
C GLN A 8 -14.99 4.86 -7.49
N ASP A 9 -13.82 5.46 -7.24
CA ASP A 9 -12.56 5.09 -7.90
C ASP A 9 -12.18 3.63 -7.63
N ILE A 10 -12.40 3.14 -6.40
CA ILE A 10 -12.21 1.73 -6.05
C ILE A 10 -13.20 0.86 -6.81
N LYS A 11 -14.50 1.20 -6.78
CA LYS A 11 -15.52 0.43 -7.51
C LYS A 11 -15.20 0.35 -9.00
N LEU A 12 -14.74 1.43 -9.63
CA LEU A 12 -14.38 1.46 -11.05
C LEU A 12 -13.09 0.68 -11.34
N ARG A 13 -12.08 0.74 -10.46
CA ARG A 13 -10.82 -0.01 -10.63
C ARG A 13 -10.99 -1.52 -10.46
N TYR A 14 -11.93 -1.96 -9.61
CA TYR A 14 -12.24 -3.37 -9.40
C TYR A 14 -13.39 -3.89 -10.26
N ARG A 15 -14.00 -3.04 -11.10
CA ARG A 15 -15.06 -3.43 -12.03
C ARG A 15 -14.46 -4.27 -13.18
N GLY A 16 -14.32 -5.57 -12.94
CA GLY A 16 -13.79 -6.54 -13.90
C GLY A 16 -12.70 -7.47 -13.36
N SER A 17 -12.25 -7.31 -12.12
CA SER A 17 -11.30 -8.24 -11.51
C SER A 17 -12.04 -9.36 -10.77
N ILE A 18 -11.93 -10.60 -11.27
CA ILE A 18 -12.60 -11.80 -10.73
C ILE A 18 -12.20 -12.08 -9.26
N LEU A 19 -10.98 -11.67 -8.85
CA LEU A 19 -10.44 -11.86 -7.50
C LEU A 19 -10.26 -10.56 -6.69
N GLY A 20 -10.50 -9.38 -7.29
CA GLY A 20 -10.51 -8.11 -6.57
C GLY A 20 -9.22 -7.79 -5.78
N PRO A 21 -9.32 -7.14 -4.60
CA PRO A 21 -8.18 -6.84 -3.71
C PRO A 21 -7.45 -8.09 -3.19
N PHE A 22 -8.12 -9.24 -3.17
CA PHE A 22 -7.55 -10.50 -2.65
C PHE A 22 -6.41 -11.03 -3.51
N TRP A 23 -6.37 -10.70 -4.81
CA TRP A 23 -5.26 -11.11 -5.68
C TRP A 23 -3.92 -10.56 -5.20
N LEU A 24 -3.89 -9.29 -4.77
CA LEU A 24 -2.68 -8.66 -4.24
C LEU A 24 -2.21 -9.41 -3.00
N THR A 25 -3.14 -9.78 -2.11
CA THR A 25 -2.79 -10.51 -0.88
C THR A 25 -2.22 -11.90 -1.14
N ILE A 26 -2.76 -12.63 -2.12
CA ILE A 26 -2.25 -13.94 -2.52
C ILE A 26 -0.84 -13.82 -3.09
N SER A 27 -0.61 -12.84 -3.98
CA SER A 27 0.71 -12.61 -4.57
C SER A 27 1.76 -12.31 -3.51
N THR A 28 1.44 -11.45 -2.53
CA THR A 28 2.33 -11.12 -1.42
C THR A 28 2.60 -12.35 -0.54
N LEU A 29 1.59 -13.18 -0.29
CA LEU A 29 1.74 -14.40 0.52
C LEU A 29 2.67 -15.41 -0.18
N VAL A 30 2.51 -15.61 -1.48
CA VAL A 30 3.41 -16.45 -2.28
C VAL A 30 4.85 -15.92 -2.23
N MET A 31 5.03 -14.60 -2.35
CA MET A 31 6.35 -13.97 -2.27
C MET A 31 7.00 -14.15 -0.89
N VAL A 32 6.23 -14.01 0.19
CA VAL A 32 6.70 -14.26 1.57
C VAL A 32 7.13 -15.71 1.75
N VAL A 33 6.34 -16.67 1.26
CA VAL A 33 6.68 -18.10 1.37
C VAL A 33 7.94 -18.43 0.58
N ALA A 34 8.04 -17.92 -0.66
CA ALA A 34 9.21 -18.16 -1.51
C ALA A 34 10.49 -17.55 -0.92
N MET A 35 10.47 -16.26 -0.56
CA MET A 35 11.63 -15.60 0.06
C MET A 35 11.92 -16.15 1.45
N GLY A 36 10.88 -16.47 2.23
CA GLY A 36 11.01 -17.09 3.54
C GLY A 36 11.77 -18.40 3.49
N ALA A 37 11.42 -19.31 2.56
CA ALA A 37 12.08 -20.61 2.40
C ALA A 37 13.55 -20.48 1.94
N ILE A 38 13.84 -19.54 1.04
CA ILE A 38 15.20 -19.32 0.53
C ILE A 38 16.08 -18.69 1.62
N TYR A 39 15.59 -17.65 2.30
CA TYR A 39 16.39 -16.95 3.29
C TYR A 39 16.52 -17.71 4.61
N SER A 40 15.54 -18.51 5.01
CA SER A 40 15.67 -19.36 6.20
C SER A 40 16.77 -20.42 6.01
N THR A 41 16.87 -21.00 4.81
CA THR A 41 17.91 -21.98 4.47
C THR A 41 19.28 -21.33 4.32
N LEU A 42 19.36 -20.13 3.73
CA LEU A 42 20.62 -19.40 3.56
C LEU A 42 21.19 -18.89 4.89
N PHE A 43 20.36 -18.26 5.72
CA PHE A 43 20.79 -17.61 6.97
C PHE A 43 20.72 -18.52 8.20
N HIS A 44 20.31 -19.78 8.06
CA HIS A 44 20.17 -20.74 9.15
C HIS A 44 19.30 -20.21 10.31
N MET A 45 18.32 -19.37 9.98
CA MET A 45 17.41 -18.76 10.95
C MET A 45 16.13 -19.58 11.06
N ASP A 46 15.54 -19.58 12.25
CA ASP A 46 14.23 -20.19 12.46
C ASP A 46 13.18 -19.48 11.58
N ALA A 47 12.65 -20.23 10.61
CA ALA A 47 11.67 -19.74 9.65
C ALA A 47 10.41 -19.21 10.34
N ALA A 48 10.01 -19.81 11.47
CA ALA A 48 8.83 -19.40 12.22
C ALA A 48 8.97 -17.98 12.80
N SER A 49 10.17 -17.63 13.23
CA SER A 49 10.49 -16.30 13.74
C SER A 49 10.67 -15.28 12.60
N TYR A 50 11.25 -15.67 11.48
CA TYR A 50 11.61 -14.78 10.37
C TYR A 50 10.43 -14.41 9.44
N LEU A 51 9.56 -15.38 9.11
CA LEU A 51 8.46 -15.17 8.17
C LEU A 51 7.52 -14.01 8.55
N PRO A 52 7.11 -13.83 9.82
CA PRO A 52 6.23 -12.72 10.22
C PRO A 52 6.87 -11.34 10.01
N TYR A 53 8.16 -11.20 10.33
CA TYR A 53 8.88 -9.94 10.08
C TYR A 53 8.99 -9.64 8.58
N LEU A 54 9.29 -10.67 7.78
CA LEU A 54 9.36 -10.53 6.33
C LEU A 54 8.00 -10.14 5.72
N ALA A 55 6.91 -10.78 6.18
CA ALA A 55 5.55 -10.48 5.74
C ALA A 55 5.18 -9.02 5.98
N ILE A 56 5.38 -8.52 7.21
CA ILE A 56 5.08 -7.14 7.56
C ILE A 56 5.94 -6.18 6.74
N GLY A 57 7.25 -6.45 6.63
CA GLY A 57 8.17 -5.63 5.84
C GLY A 57 7.78 -5.56 4.36
N LEU A 58 7.40 -6.69 3.75
CA LEU A 58 6.98 -6.73 2.35
C LEU A 58 5.66 -5.98 2.10
N VAL A 59 4.68 -6.11 2.99
CA VAL A 59 3.41 -5.39 2.85
C VAL A 59 3.63 -3.88 2.92
N ILE A 60 4.44 -3.41 3.88
CA ILE A 60 4.80 -2.00 4.02
C ILE A 60 5.59 -1.51 2.80
N TRP A 61 6.57 -2.29 2.35
CA TRP A 61 7.38 -1.95 1.18
C TRP A 61 6.54 -1.85 -0.09
N GLN A 62 5.62 -2.79 -0.32
CA GLN A 62 4.70 -2.75 -1.46
C GLN A 62 3.82 -1.50 -1.43
N PHE A 63 3.35 -1.09 -0.25
CA PHE A 63 2.60 0.15 -0.11
C PHE A 63 3.44 1.37 -0.49
N ILE A 64 4.66 1.50 0.05
CA ILE A 64 5.58 2.60 -0.28
C ILE A 64 5.83 2.63 -1.79
N SER A 65 6.19 1.48 -2.38
CA SER A 65 6.45 1.38 -3.81
C SER A 65 5.23 1.78 -4.64
N THR A 66 4.02 1.36 -4.25
CA THR A 66 2.79 1.70 -4.95
C THR A 66 2.50 3.20 -4.87
N VAL A 67 2.64 3.80 -3.69
CA VAL A 67 2.44 5.24 -3.48
C VAL A 67 3.42 6.07 -4.31
N VAL A 68 4.70 5.66 -4.35
CA VAL A 68 5.73 6.35 -5.14
C VAL A 68 5.39 6.28 -6.63
N THR A 69 5.12 5.09 -7.16
CA THR A 69 4.83 4.90 -8.59
C THR A 69 3.53 5.58 -9.00
N GLU A 70 2.44 5.39 -8.25
CA GLU A 70 1.17 6.03 -8.56
C GLU A 70 1.19 7.54 -8.30
N GLY A 71 2.01 8.01 -7.36
CA GLY A 71 2.23 9.43 -7.10
C GLY A 71 2.77 10.17 -8.32
N CYS A 72 3.76 9.59 -9.00
CA CYS A 72 4.29 10.12 -10.27
C CYS A 72 3.21 10.22 -11.37
N ASP A 73 2.35 9.21 -11.46
CA ASP A 73 1.29 9.11 -12.47
C ASP A 73 0.03 9.92 -12.15
N THR A 74 -0.12 10.44 -10.93
CA THR A 74 -1.40 10.96 -10.43
C THR A 74 -1.90 12.15 -11.26
N PHE A 75 -1.03 13.08 -11.65
CA PHE A 75 -1.43 14.24 -12.46
C PHE A 75 -1.58 13.90 -13.95
N LEU A 76 -0.72 13.01 -14.48
CA LEU A 76 -0.81 12.56 -15.87
C LEU A 76 -2.14 11.86 -16.14
N ARG A 77 -2.60 11.00 -15.22
CA ARG A 77 -3.91 10.34 -15.36
C ARG A 77 -5.10 11.27 -15.16
N ALA A 78 -4.90 12.38 -14.46
CA ALA A 78 -5.93 13.38 -14.21
C ALA A 78 -5.95 14.50 -15.26
N GLU A 79 -5.05 14.48 -16.25
CA GLU A 79 -4.89 15.54 -17.26
C GLU A 79 -6.21 15.90 -17.94
N SER A 80 -6.97 14.91 -18.42
CA SER A 80 -8.25 15.12 -19.10
C SER A 80 -9.32 15.75 -18.20
N VAL A 81 -9.26 15.50 -16.88
CA VAL A 81 -10.17 16.07 -15.89
C VAL A 81 -9.75 17.49 -15.52
N ILE A 82 -8.45 17.73 -15.36
CA ILE A 82 -7.86 19.04 -15.06
C ILE A 82 -8.15 20.02 -16.20
N GLN A 83 -8.08 19.57 -17.46
CA GLN A 83 -8.39 20.39 -18.63
C GLN A 83 -9.88 20.75 -18.75
N GLN A 84 -10.77 19.95 -18.15
CA GLN A 84 -12.23 20.16 -18.24
C GLN A 84 -12.81 20.90 -17.03
N ILE A 85 -12.22 20.74 -15.84
CA ILE A 85 -12.76 21.28 -14.59
C ILE A 85 -11.61 21.87 -13.76
N PRO A 86 -11.68 23.16 -13.35
CA PRO A 86 -10.66 23.79 -12.53
C PRO A 86 -10.78 23.35 -11.07
N ILE A 87 -10.27 22.16 -10.76
CA ILE A 87 -10.23 21.59 -9.41
C ILE A 87 -8.79 21.74 -8.87
N PRO A 88 -8.57 22.10 -7.59
CA PRO A 88 -7.21 22.26 -7.06
C PRO A 88 -6.40 20.96 -7.18
N PHE A 89 -5.16 21.04 -7.68
CA PHE A 89 -4.29 19.90 -7.94
C PHE A 89 -4.14 18.94 -6.74
N SER A 90 -4.08 19.48 -5.52
CA SER A 90 -4.00 18.68 -4.29
C SER A 90 -5.14 17.65 -4.15
N VAL A 91 -6.31 17.93 -4.75
CA VAL A 91 -7.49 17.04 -4.69
C VAL A 91 -7.19 15.68 -5.33
N HIS A 92 -6.45 15.67 -6.43
CA HIS A 92 -6.10 14.46 -7.15
C HIS A 92 -5.10 13.60 -6.37
N ALA A 93 -4.14 14.24 -5.70
CA ALA A 93 -3.20 13.58 -4.80
C ALA A 93 -3.92 12.94 -3.59
N TYR A 94 -4.83 13.67 -2.94
CA TYR A 94 -5.63 13.12 -1.84
C TYR A 94 -6.43 11.90 -2.28
N ARG A 95 -7.04 11.92 -3.47
CA ARG A 95 -7.81 10.79 -4.00
C ARG A 95 -6.95 9.55 -4.22
N ALA A 96 -5.74 9.73 -4.79
CA ALA A 96 -4.80 8.64 -5.02
C ALA A 96 -4.30 8.04 -3.69
N VAL A 97 -3.94 8.87 -2.72
CA VAL A 97 -3.45 8.39 -1.42
C VAL A 97 -4.54 7.73 -0.60
N CYS A 98 -5.76 8.29 -0.56
CA CYS A 98 -6.90 7.62 0.09
C CYS A 98 -7.18 6.25 -0.52
N ARG A 99 -7.07 6.10 -1.85
CA ARG A 99 -7.20 4.79 -2.51
C ARG A 99 -6.12 3.82 -2.03
N ASN A 100 -4.86 4.25 -2.00
CA ASN A 100 -3.76 3.38 -1.57
C ASN A 100 -3.85 3.02 -0.09
N LEU A 101 -4.33 3.93 0.77
CA LEU A 101 -4.63 3.61 2.17
C LEU A 101 -5.72 2.56 2.31
N LEU A 102 -6.75 2.59 1.47
CA LEU A 102 -7.80 1.57 1.45
C LEU A 102 -7.27 0.22 0.95
N VAL A 103 -6.36 0.21 -0.02
CA VAL A 103 -5.66 -1.02 -0.46
C VAL A 103 -4.76 -1.56 0.66
N LEU A 104 -4.00 -0.69 1.34
CA LEU A 104 -3.20 -1.05 2.51
C LEU A 104 -4.06 -1.67 3.62
N ALA A 105 -5.22 -1.07 3.92
CA ALA A 105 -6.15 -1.58 4.91
C ALA A 105 -6.64 -3.00 4.57
N HIS A 106 -6.87 -3.31 3.28
CA HIS A 106 -7.20 -4.67 2.85
C HIS A 106 -5.99 -5.62 2.98
N SER A 107 -4.79 -5.18 2.59
CA SER A 107 -3.57 -5.97 2.75
C SER A 107 -3.17 -6.18 4.23
N PHE A 108 -3.64 -5.33 5.13
CA PHE A 108 -3.42 -5.46 6.57
C PHE A 108 -4.00 -6.75 7.15
N VAL A 109 -4.98 -7.38 6.47
CA VAL A 109 -5.55 -8.68 6.84
C VAL A 109 -4.51 -9.81 6.83
N ILE A 110 -3.38 -9.65 6.13
CA ILE A 110 -2.27 -10.62 6.15
C ILE A 110 -1.60 -10.68 7.53
N ILE A 111 -1.54 -9.55 8.25
CA ILE A 111 -0.86 -9.45 9.54
C ILE A 111 -1.50 -10.35 10.62
N PRO A 112 -2.82 -10.32 10.88
CA PRO A 112 -3.45 -11.24 11.82
C PRO A 112 -3.33 -12.71 11.38
N ILE A 113 -3.36 -13.00 10.07
CA ILE A 113 -3.12 -14.36 9.57
C ILE A 113 -1.70 -14.84 9.93
N ALA A 114 -0.68 -14.00 9.73
CA ALA A 114 0.69 -14.32 10.11
C ALA A 114 0.84 -14.49 11.64
N ILE A 115 0.15 -13.67 12.44
CA ILE A 115 0.17 -13.78 13.91
C ILE A 115 -0.46 -15.10 14.37
N VAL A 116 -1.57 -15.53 13.77
CA VAL A 116 -2.23 -16.81 14.12
C VAL A 116 -1.38 -18.02 13.74
N ILE A 117 -0.68 -17.98 12.60
CA ILE A 117 0.14 -19.10 12.13
C ILE A 117 1.45 -19.23 12.92
N PHE A 118 2.10 -18.11 13.26
CA PHE A 118 3.45 -18.10 13.82
C PHE A 118 3.53 -17.73 15.31
N GLY A 119 2.44 -17.23 15.90
CA GLY A 119 2.33 -16.95 17.33
C GLY A 119 3.45 -16.07 17.94
N PRO A 120 3.91 -14.98 17.30
CA PRO A 120 4.92 -14.12 17.91
C PRO A 120 4.38 -13.47 19.21
N PRO A 121 5.23 -13.21 20.21
CA PRO A 121 4.80 -12.59 21.46
C PRO A 121 4.28 -11.17 21.18
N ILE A 122 2.97 -11.00 21.30
CA ILE A 122 2.31 -9.70 21.15
C ILE A 122 2.73 -8.84 22.34
N SER A 123 3.56 -7.84 22.06
CA SER A 123 4.00 -6.86 23.05
C SER A 123 3.21 -5.55 22.92
N TRP A 124 3.28 -4.69 23.94
CA TRP A 124 2.65 -3.36 23.92
C TRP A 124 3.14 -2.45 22.77
N ARG A 125 4.23 -2.84 22.09
CA ARG A 125 4.77 -2.16 20.90
C ARG A 125 3.82 -2.14 19.70
N VAL A 126 2.71 -2.86 19.73
CA VAL A 126 1.63 -2.72 18.72
C VAL A 126 1.13 -1.27 18.63
N VAL A 127 1.17 -0.51 19.75
CA VAL A 127 0.81 0.92 19.74
C VAL A 127 1.79 1.75 18.90
N GLU A 128 3.08 1.45 18.97
CA GLU A 128 4.12 2.10 18.15
C GLU A 128 3.91 1.79 16.65
N ALA A 129 3.45 0.57 16.33
CA ALA A 129 3.13 0.20 14.95
C ALA A 129 1.98 1.03 14.38
N VAL A 130 0.97 1.37 15.18
CA VAL A 130 -0.13 2.26 14.76
C VAL A 130 0.39 3.67 14.50
N ALA A 131 1.25 4.19 15.38
CA ALA A 131 1.88 5.50 15.17
C ALA A 131 2.73 5.53 13.89
N GLY A 132 3.50 4.47 13.64
CA GLY A 132 4.27 4.29 12.41
C GLY A 132 3.38 4.31 11.16
N LEU A 133 2.23 3.63 11.20
CA LEU A 133 1.28 3.61 10.08
C LEU A 133 0.70 5.01 9.78
N VAL A 134 0.42 5.80 10.82
CA VAL A 134 -0.06 7.18 10.67
C VAL A 134 1.01 8.07 10.05
N MET A 135 2.27 7.96 10.50
CA MET A 135 3.40 8.66 9.87
C MET A 135 3.53 8.27 8.40
N LEU A 136 3.46 6.98 8.09
CA LEU A 136 3.55 6.47 6.72
C LEU A 136 2.44 7.00 5.81
N ALA A 137 1.23 7.17 6.36
CA ALA A 137 0.11 7.78 5.64
C ALA A 137 0.32 9.28 5.36
N ILE A 138 0.93 10.01 6.30
CA ILE A 138 1.29 11.42 6.12
C ILE A 138 2.39 11.54 5.06
N ASP A 139 3.45 10.74 5.16
CA ASP A 139 4.55 10.74 4.21
C ASP A 139 4.08 10.39 2.79
N ALA A 140 3.14 9.45 2.67
CA ALA A 140 2.53 9.10 1.40
C ALA A 140 1.86 10.30 0.70
N LEU A 141 1.23 11.21 1.46
CA LEU A 141 0.64 12.45 0.92
C LEU A 141 1.71 13.37 0.36
N TRP A 142 2.76 13.65 1.14
CA TRP A 142 3.84 14.54 0.75
C TRP A 142 4.57 14.02 -0.48
N ILE A 143 4.92 12.73 -0.48
CA ILE A 143 5.61 12.07 -1.59
C ILE A 143 4.76 12.12 -2.86
N SER A 144 3.46 11.81 -2.78
CA SER A 144 2.57 11.82 -3.94
C SER A 144 2.44 13.21 -4.56
N VAL A 145 2.38 14.27 -3.75
CA VAL A 145 2.31 15.66 -4.25
C VAL A 145 3.63 16.07 -4.89
N LEU A 146 4.75 15.85 -4.21
CA LEU A 146 6.09 16.24 -4.69
C LEU A 146 6.45 15.51 -5.99
N LEU A 147 6.35 14.18 -6.00
CA LEU A 147 6.67 13.37 -7.16
C LEU A 147 5.71 13.64 -8.31
N GLY A 148 4.43 13.85 -8.03
CA GLY A 148 3.48 14.21 -9.07
C GLY A 148 3.86 15.54 -9.74
N MET A 149 4.17 16.58 -8.98
CA MET A 149 4.53 17.90 -9.55
C MET A 149 5.80 17.83 -10.39
N ILE A 150 6.82 17.09 -9.91
CA ILE A 150 8.05 16.86 -10.67
C ILE A 150 7.74 16.10 -11.96
N SER A 151 6.95 15.02 -11.89
CA SER A 151 6.63 14.18 -13.04
C SER A 151 5.84 14.93 -14.11
N ALA A 152 4.90 15.79 -13.71
CA ALA A 152 4.12 16.63 -14.62
C ALA A 152 4.93 17.76 -15.29
N ARG A 153 6.13 18.06 -14.78
CA ARG A 153 7.02 19.06 -15.39
C ARG A 153 7.93 18.46 -16.47
N PHE A 154 8.35 17.22 -16.30
CA PHE A 154 9.36 16.57 -17.14
C PHE A 154 8.79 15.57 -18.16
N ARG A 155 7.48 15.34 -18.15
CA ARG A 155 6.73 14.56 -19.14
C ARG A 155 5.59 15.42 -19.68
#